data_AF-A0A366I447-F1
#
_entry.id   AF-A0A366I447-F1
#
_cell.length_a   1.000
_cell.length_b   1.000
_cell.length_c   1.000
_cell.angle_alpha   90.00
_cell.angle_beta   90.00
_cell.angle_gamma   90.00
#
_symmetry.space_group_name_H-M   'P 1'
#
loop_
_entity.id
_entity.type
_entity.pdbx_description
1 polymer ?
#
loop_
_entity_poly.entity_id
_entity_poly.type
_entity_poly.pdbx_seq_one_letter_code
_entity_poly.pdbx_strand_id
1 'polypeptide(L)'
;MGLAANHAENTEQDFRQKTLEPTVSDWSPEQNIDTVGIPELNYASDDIVIFHGYFGLFVYDLDKQQIIRSLDLKSLNCATIQGDDYCEVTVSTDGNTIQLHSLSSENMYIYTVSENTLSETIYESMNDRFGSNFASIDDLVDIDHVGNYSSNAIQFDTGEYGYLHVSDWTLGILCYARGDMTYRLFSK
;
A
#
# COMPACT_ATOMS: atom_id res chain seq x y z
N MET A 1 21.99 21.93 56.46
CA MET A 1 20.85 21.81 55.53
C MET A 1 21.15 22.70 54.34
N GLY A 2 21.68 22.13 53.26
CA GLY A 2 21.84 22.79 51.97
C GLY A 2 21.18 21.91 50.93
N LEU A 3 20.08 22.38 50.36
CA LEU A 3 19.35 21.70 49.31
C LEU A 3 20.17 21.78 48.02
N ALA A 4 20.71 20.64 47.57
CA ALA A 4 21.25 20.52 46.22
C ALA A 4 20.08 20.41 45.25
N ALA A 5 20.02 21.34 44.29
CA ALA A 5 19.06 21.33 43.21
C ALA A 5 19.36 20.15 42.28
N ASN A 6 18.39 19.25 42.11
CA ASN A 6 18.38 18.27 41.04
C ASN A 6 18.19 19.02 39.72
N HIS A 7 19.23 19.03 38.87
CA HIS A 7 19.04 19.22 37.44
C HIS A 7 18.42 17.92 36.90
N ALA A 8 17.14 17.98 36.56
CA ALA A 8 16.54 16.99 35.67
C ALA A 8 17.12 17.25 34.27
N GLU A 9 17.95 16.33 33.79
CA GLU A 9 18.32 16.27 32.38
C GLU A 9 17.06 15.94 31.57
N ASN A 10 16.59 16.92 30.81
CA ASN A 10 15.59 16.71 29.76
C ASN A 10 16.26 15.88 28.65
N THR A 11 16.03 14.57 28.65
CA THR A 11 16.31 13.74 27.46
C THR A 11 15.18 13.94 26.47
N GLU A 12 15.29 14.94 25.59
CA GLU A 12 14.62 14.87 24.30
C GLU A 12 15.25 13.70 23.54
N GLN A 13 14.52 12.59 23.43
CA GLN A 13 14.85 11.55 22.47
C GLN A 13 14.72 12.17 21.08
N ASP A 14 15.87 12.47 20.47
CA ASP A 14 16.01 12.77 19.05
C ASP A 14 15.56 11.53 18.25
N PHE A 15 14.25 11.46 17.95
CA PHE A 15 13.70 10.49 17.02
C PHE A 15 14.25 10.80 15.64
N ARG A 16 15.39 10.21 15.31
CA ARG A 16 16.05 10.43 14.02
C ARG A 16 15.28 9.73 12.91
N GLN A 17 14.34 10.47 12.32
CA GLN A 17 13.80 10.13 11.01
C GLN A 17 14.94 10.18 9.99
N LYS A 18 15.16 9.07 9.29
CA LYS A 18 16.21 8.92 8.28
C LYS A 18 15.58 9.02 6.90
N THR A 19 15.94 10.04 6.12
CA THR A 19 15.51 10.18 4.73
C THR A 19 16.20 9.15 3.84
N LEU A 20 15.45 8.56 2.92
CA LEU A 20 15.88 7.59 1.93
C LEU A 20 15.44 8.03 0.54
N GLU A 21 16.16 7.61 -0.49
CA GLU A 21 15.72 7.77 -1.87
C GLU A 21 14.73 6.64 -2.22
N PRO A 22 13.52 6.95 -2.72
CA PRO A 22 12.60 5.92 -3.21
C PRO A 22 13.21 5.18 -4.41
N THR A 23 13.23 3.85 -4.33
CA THR A 23 13.63 3.01 -5.47
C THR A 23 12.38 2.60 -6.25
N VAL A 24 12.41 2.78 -7.57
CA VAL A 24 11.32 2.38 -8.47
C VAL A 24 11.26 0.85 -8.56
N SER A 25 10.06 0.26 -8.52
CA SER A 25 9.89 -1.20 -8.66
C SER A 25 10.28 -1.67 -10.05
N ASP A 26 11.05 -2.76 -10.12
CA ASP A 26 11.29 -3.48 -11.38
C ASP A 26 10.17 -4.49 -11.63
N TRP A 27 9.49 -4.37 -12.77
CA TRP A 27 8.35 -5.20 -13.12
C TRP A 27 8.32 -5.49 -14.63
N SER A 28 7.75 -6.64 -14.99
CA SER A 28 7.46 -7.02 -16.38
C SER A 28 5.99 -7.41 -16.50
N PRO A 29 5.32 -7.07 -17.62
CA PRO A 29 3.93 -7.47 -17.83
C PRO A 29 3.77 -8.99 -17.98
N GLU A 30 4.82 -9.71 -18.39
CA GLU A 30 4.82 -11.16 -18.50
C GLU A 30 5.09 -11.88 -17.16
N GLN A 31 5.37 -11.15 -16.08
CA GLN A 31 5.60 -11.79 -14.79
C GLN A 31 4.29 -12.41 -14.29
N ASN A 32 4.37 -13.65 -13.81
CA ASN A 32 3.22 -14.33 -13.21
C ASN A 32 2.94 -13.73 -11.84
N ILE A 33 1.65 -13.57 -11.51
CA ILE A 33 1.11 -13.36 -10.17
C ILE A 33 0.93 -14.74 -9.56
N ASP A 34 1.46 -14.96 -8.35
CA ASP A 34 1.21 -16.19 -7.61
C ASP A 34 -0.21 -16.17 -7.01
N THR A 35 -0.88 -17.32 -7.00
CA THR A 35 -2.17 -17.56 -6.33
C THR A 35 -2.19 -17.14 -4.86
N VAL A 36 -1.04 -17.20 -4.16
CA VAL A 36 -0.91 -16.70 -2.78
C VAL A 36 -0.62 -15.21 -2.68
N GLY A 37 -0.48 -14.50 -3.81
CA GLY A 37 -0.03 -13.11 -3.88
C GLY A 37 -0.77 -12.28 -4.92
N ILE A 38 -2.10 -12.44 -5.00
CA ILE A 38 -2.93 -11.43 -5.66
C ILE A 38 -2.65 -10.08 -4.98
N PRO A 39 -2.46 -9.00 -5.75
CA PRO A 39 -2.16 -7.71 -5.16
C PRO A 39 -3.29 -7.24 -4.25
N GLU A 40 -2.93 -6.62 -3.14
CA GLU A 40 -3.87 -6.01 -2.23
C GLU A 40 -4.24 -4.61 -2.70
N LEU A 41 -5.53 -4.32 -2.72
CA LEU A 41 -6.05 -2.97 -2.92
C LEU A 41 -5.97 -2.21 -1.60
N ASN A 42 -5.12 -1.19 -1.51
CA ASN A 42 -4.89 -0.44 -0.26
C ASN A 42 -5.66 0.87 -0.20
N TYR A 43 -5.95 1.48 -1.36
CA TYR A 43 -6.70 2.73 -1.47
C TYR A 43 -7.29 2.89 -2.87
N ALA A 44 -8.46 3.52 -2.96
CA ALA A 44 -9.01 3.99 -4.21
C ALA A 44 -9.87 5.24 -3.95
N SER A 45 -9.71 6.24 -4.82
CA SER A 45 -10.55 7.43 -4.90
C SER A 45 -11.12 7.58 -6.33
N ASP A 46 -11.69 8.74 -6.64
CA ASP A 46 -12.03 9.11 -8.01
C ASP A 46 -10.78 9.37 -8.87
N ASP A 47 -9.63 9.67 -8.25
CA ASP A 47 -8.42 10.13 -8.96
C ASP A 47 -7.33 9.05 -9.05
N ILE A 48 -7.13 8.26 -7.98
CA ILE A 48 -6.01 7.32 -7.89
C ILE A 48 -6.40 5.97 -7.30
N VAL A 49 -5.58 4.97 -7.61
CA VAL A 49 -5.60 3.63 -7.01
C VAL A 49 -4.22 3.32 -6.44
N ILE A 50 -4.17 2.83 -5.21
CA ILE A 50 -2.93 2.39 -4.55
C ILE A 50 -3.08 0.91 -4.21
N PHE A 51 -2.11 0.13 -4.65
CA PHE A 51 -2.09 -1.31 -4.44
C PHE A 51 -0.66 -1.80 -4.30
N HIS A 52 -0.49 -2.94 -3.65
CA HIS A 52 0.81 -3.57 -3.51
C HIS A 52 0.75 -5.08 -3.69
N GLY A 53 1.90 -5.66 -4.01
CA GLY A 53 2.16 -7.09 -3.95
C GLY A 53 3.65 -7.31 -3.73
N TYR A 54 4.10 -8.57 -3.74
CA TYR A 54 5.52 -8.90 -3.55
C TYR A 54 6.45 -8.26 -4.61
N PHE A 55 5.90 -7.78 -5.73
CA PHE A 55 6.61 -7.12 -6.83
C PHE A 55 6.66 -5.59 -6.70
N GLY A 56 6.03 -4.99 -5.69
CA GLY A 56 6.12 -3.56 -5.42
C GLY A 56 4.82 -2.92 -4.92
N LEU A 57 4.91 -1.64 -4.58
CA LEU A 57 3.79 -0.75 -4.29
C LEU A 57 3.62 0.22 -5.48
N PHE A 58 2.39 0.47 -5.91
CA PHE A 58 2.09 1.29 -7.08
C PHE A 58 1.01 2.31 -6.80
N VAL A 59 1.15 3.50 -7.38
CA VAL A 59 0.10 4.53 -7.43
C VAL A 59 -0.26 4.74 -8.89
N TYR A 60 -1.50 4.41 -9.24
CA TYR A 60 -2.05 4.56 -10.57
C TYR A 60 -2.98 5.76 -10.62
N ASP A 61 -2.82 6.60 -11.63
CA ASP A 61 -3.65 7.77 -11.89
C ASP A 61 -4.74 7.38 -12.90
N LEU A 62 -6.01 7.49 -12.51
CA LEU A 62 -7.16 7.02 -13.30
C LEU A 62 -7.42 7.91 -14.52
N ASP A 63 -7.13 9.21 -14.41
CA ASP A 63 -7.27 10.16 -15.52
C ASP A 63 -6.17 9.98 -16.57
N LYS A 64 -4.92 9.86 -16.12
CA LYS A 64 -3.76 9.64 -17.00
C LYS A 64 -3.63 8.20 -17.47
N GLN A 65 -4.34 7.27 -16.81
CA GLN A 65 -4.31 5.84 -17.07
C GLN A 65 -2.91 5.25 -17.05
N GLN A 66 -2.10 5.67 -16.07
CA GLN A 66 -0.71 5.21 -15.94
C GLN A 66 -0.27 5.16 -14.48
N ILE A 67 0.73 4.33 -14.20
CA ILE A 67 1.45 4.33 -12.94
C ILE A 67 2.25 5.64 -12.84
N ILE A 68 1.96 6.45 -11.82
CA ILE A 68 2.64 7.73 -11.57
C ILE A 68 3.68 7.64 -10.45
N ARG A 69 3.60 6.61 -9.59
CA ARG A 69 4.61 6.26 -8.58
C ARG A 69 4.72 4.75 -8.45
N SER A 70 5.91 4.29 -8.11
CA SER A 70 6.16 2.90 -7.72
C SER A 70 7.29 2.85 -6.71
N LEU A 71 7.24 1.88 -5.80
CA LEU A 71 8.25 1.69 -4.76
C LEU A 71 8.66 0.21 -4.66
N ASP A 72 9.95 -0.07 -4.76
CA ASP A 72 10.52 -1.41 -4.61
C ASP A 72 10.50 -1.85 -3.14
N LEU A 73 9.52 -2.69 -2.81
CA LEU A 73 9.35 -3.24 -1.47
C LEU A 73 10.45 -4.23 -1.07
N LYS A 74 11.16 -4.84 -2.03
CA LYS A 74 12.26 -5.76 -1.73
C LYS A 74 13.45 -4.99 -1.13
N SER A 75 13.77 -3.82 -1.68
CA SER A 75 14.82 -2.95 -1.15
C SER A 75 14.56 -2.48 0.29
N LEU A 76 13.29 -2.48 0.72
CA LEU A 76 12.85 -2.06 2.05
C LEU A 76 12.65 -3.23 3.03
N ASN A 77 12.91 -4.47 2.61
CA ASN A 77 12.57 -5.67 3.38
C ASN A 77 11.07 -5.74 3.73
N CYS A 78 10.20 -5.29 2.81
CA CYS A 78 8.75 -5.22 2.98
C CYS A 78 8.00 -5.93 1.83
N ALA A 79 8.62 -6.93 1.20
CA ALA A 79 8.01 -7.69 0.10
C ALA A 79 7.28 -8.97 0.55
N THR A 80 7.27 -9.25 1.85
CA THR A 80 6.63 -10.43 2.42
C THR A 80 5.13 -10.21 2.56
N ILE A 81 4.35 -11.09 1.95
CA ILE A 81 2.88 -10.98 1.81
C ILE A 81 2.09 -11.86 2.80
N GLN A 82 2.76 -12.64 3.64
CA GLN A 82 2.10 -13.48 4.68
C GLN A 82 3.06 -13.89 5.80
N GLY A 83 2.50 -14.28 6.94
CA GLY A 83 3.24 -14.79 8.09
C GLY A 83 3.77 -13.71 9.02
N ASP A 84 4.70 -14.08 9.89
CA ASP A 84 5.20 -13.20 10.97
C ASP A 84 6.01 -11.99 10.48
N ASP A 85 6.50 -12.06 9.24
CA ASP A 85 7.23 -10.98 8.56
C ASP A 85 6.35 -10.20 7.57
N TYR A 86 5.02 -10.37 7.61
CA TYR A 86 4.09 -9.65 6.74
C TYR A 86 4.35 -8.13 6.76
N CYS A 87 4.35 -7.53 5.57
CA CYS A 87 4.44 -6.07 5.41
C CYS A 87 3.03 -5.47 5.51
N GLU A 88 2.70 -4.85 6.64
CA GLU A 88 1.49 -4.06 6.77
C GLU A 88 1.64 -2.77 5.95
N VAL A 89 0.70 -2.55 5.01
CA VAL A 89 0.57 -1.33 4.23
C VAL A 89 -0.66 -0.55 4.67
N THR A 90 -0.45 0.64 5.24
CA THR A 90 -1.53 1.53 5.66
C THR A 90 -1.45 2.84 4.88
N VAL A 91 -2.58 3.32 4.38
CA VAL A 91 -2.67 4.55 3.58
C VAL A 91 -3.53 5.57 4.31
N SER A 92 -3.17 6.85 4.26
CA SER A 92 -3.98 7.93 4.82
C SER A 92 -5.29 8.10 4.05
N THR A 93 -6.32 8.68 4.69
CA THR A 93 -7.63 8.92 4.05
C THR A 93 -7.58 9.76 2.77
N ASP A 94 -6.56 10.60 2.60
CA ASP A 94 -6.31 11.41 1.40
C ASP A 94 -5.44 10.71 0.34
N GLY A 95 -4.98 9.48 0.60
CA GLY A 95 -4.14 8.72 -0.32
C GLY A 95 -2.69 9.23 -0.44
N ASN A 96 -2.28 10.23 0.34
CA ASN A 96 -0.99 10.90 0.15
C ASN A 96 0.16 10.31 0.99
N THR A 97 -0.16 9.71 2.14
CA THR A 97 0.83 9.11 3.05
C THR A 97 0.64 7.60 3.09
N ILE A 98 1.73 6.86 2.89
CA ILE A 98 1.74 5.40 2.96
C ILE A 98 2.75 4.98 4.02
N GLN A 99 2.29 4.22 5.02
CA GLN A 99 3.14 3.53 5.99
C GLN A 99 3.37 2.09 5.53
N LEU A 100 4.63 1.66 5.59
CA LEU A 100 5.06 0.29 5.31
C LEU A 100 5.76 -0.27 6.54
N HIS A 101 5.21 -1.33 7.13
CA HIS A 101 5.74 -1.90 8.37
C HIS A 101 5.83 -3.41 8.28
N SER A 102 7.05 -3.95 8.26
CA SER A 102 7.26 -5.38 8.50
C SER A 102 6.93 -5.68 9.95
N LEU A 103 6.00 -6.60 10.23
CA LEU A 103 5.54 -6.89 11.60
C LEU A 103 6.65 -7.33 12.56
N SER A 104 7.76 -7.85 12.04
CA SER A 104 8.96 -8.22 12.81
C SER A 104 9.95 -7.07 13.07
N SER A 105 9.68 -5.87 12.55
CA SER A 105 10.55 -4.70 12.65
C SER A 105 10.05 -3.70 13.70
N GLU A 106 10.98 -3.04 14.41
CA GLU A 106 10.65 -1.88 15.26
C GLU A 106 10.43 -0.60 14.45
N ASN A 107 11.02 -0.55 13.25
CA ASN A 107 10.94 0.59 12.33
C ASN A 107 9.89 0.36 11.25
N MET A 108 9.33 1.45 10.76
CA MET A 108 8.49 1.54 9.57
C MET A 108 9.09 2.51 8.55
N TYR A 109 8.56 2.48 7.34
CA TYR A 109 8.79 3.49 6.33
C TYR A 109 7.56 4.36 6.12
N ILE A 110 7.76 5.66 5.93
CA ILE A 110 6.74 6.62 5.52
C ILE A 110 7.09 7.09 4.12
N TYR A 111 6.17 6.86 3.18
CA TYR A 111 6.25 7.33 1.80
C TYR A 111 5.19 8.40 1.53
N THR A 112 5.61 9.57 1.04
CA THR A 112 4.72 10.66 0.65
C THR A 112 4.56 10.67 -0.88
N VAL A 113 3.36 10.39 -1.36
CA VAL A 113 3.06 10.17 -2.79
C VAL A 113 3.30 11.43 -3.63
N SER A 114 2.76 12.56 -3.21
CA SER A 114 2.87 13.84 -3.94
C SER A 114 4.33 14.29 -4.08
N GLU A 115 5.08 14.23 -2.98
CA GLU A 115 6.47 14.67 -2.91
C GLU A 115 7.48 13.64 -3.42
N ASN A 116 7.06 12.38 -3.57
CA ASN A 116 7.94 11.24 -3.85
C ASN A 116 9.11 11.18 -2.85
N THR A 117 8.81 11.28 -1.56
CA THR A 117 9.81 11.22 -0.47
C THR A 117 9.62 9.95 0.34
N LEU A 118 10.73 9.36 0.79
CA LEU A 118 10.73 8.18 1.65
C LEU A 118 11.54 8.47 2.91
N SER A 119 11.06 7.99 4.05
CA SER A 119 11.80 8.05 5.30
C SER A 119 11.58 6.82 6.15
N GLU A 120 12.56 6.50 6.97
CA GLU A 120 12.52 5.43 7.97
C GLU A 120 12.41 6.06 9.36
N THR A 121 11.52 5.52 10.20
CA THR A 121 11.31 5.96 11.58
C THR A 121 10.83 4.79 12.44
N ILE A 122 10.79 4.95 13.75
CA ILE A 122 10.17 3.98 14.66
C ILE A 122 8.67 3.87 14.33
N TYR A 123 8.12 2.66 14.37
CA TYR A 123 6.71 2.41 14.09
C TYR A 123 5.78 3.24 14.98
N GLU A 124 4.81 3.89 14.34
CA GLU A 124 3.68 4.55 14.98
C GLU A 124 2.43 4.32 14.13
N SER A 125 1.35 3.87 14.74
CA SER A 125 0.09 3.61 14.05
C SER A 125 -0.49 4.89 13.43
N MET A 126 -0.89 4.83 12.16
CA MET A 126 -1.58 5.93 11.49
C MET A 126 -2.96 6.19 12.08
N ASN A 127 -3.18 7.41 12.57
CA ASN A 127 -4.47 7.83 13.14
C ASN A 127 -5.55 8.03 12.07
N ASP A 128 -5.19 8.60 10.93
CA ASP A 128 -6.06 8.94 9.80
C ASP A 128 -6.02 7.88 8.70
N ARG A 129 -5.97 6.60 9.09
CA ARG A 129 -5.91 5.47 8.15
C ARG A 129 -7.20 5.33 7.34
N PHE A 130 -7.05 5.13 6.04
CA PHE A 130 -8.10 4.66 5.16
C PHE A 130 -8.48 3.22 5.52
N GLY A 131 -9.77 2.93 5.63
CA GLY A 131 -10.21 1.54 5.80
C GLY A 131 -11.65 1.30 6.24
N SER A 132 -12.41 2.33 6.60
CA SER A 132 -13.85 2.18 6.92
C SER A 132 -14.69 1.65 5.75
N ASN A 133 -14.16 1.74 4.53
CA ASN A 133 -14.86 1.44 3.30
C ASN A 133 -14.47 0.10 2.69
N PHE A 134 -13.61 -0.69 3.35
CA PHE A 134 -13.30 -2.03 2.88
C PHE A 134 -14.51 -2.95 3.00
N ALA A 135 -14.78 -3.69 1.93
CA ALA A 135 -15.75 -4.77 1.87
C ALA A 135 -15.05 -6.06 1.45
N SER A 136 -15.54 -7.20 1.94
CA SER A 136 -15.04 -8.50 1.49
C SER A 136 -15.41 -8.71 0.02
N ILE A 137 -14.46 -9.18 -0.79
CA ILE A 137 -14.75 -9.52 -2.19
C ILE A 137 -15.70 -10.71 -2.30
N ASP A 138 -15.69 -11.61 -1.31
CA ASP A 138 -16.53 -12.81 -1.25
C ASP A 138 -18.03 -12.48 -1.28
N ASP A 139 -18.41 -11.30 -0.81
CA ASP A 139 -19.80 -10.83 -0.80
C ASP A 139 -20.24 -10.25 -2.16
N LEU A 140 -19.31 -10.06 -3.10
CA LEU A 140 -19.51 -9.30 -4.34
C LEU A 140 -19.36 -10.15 -5.61
N VAL A 141 -18.59 -11.24 -5.57
CA VAL A 141 -18.28 -12.07 -6.74
C VAL A 141 -18.70 -13.52 -6.55
N ASP A 142 -18.85 -14.24 -7.65
CA ASP A 142 -19.12 -15.68 -7.61
C ASP A 142 -17.93 -16.43 -6.98
N ILE A 143 -18.23 -17.36 -6.07
CA ILE A 143 -17.24 -18.13 -5.30
C ILE A 143 -16.25 -18.86 -6.21
N ASP A 144 -16.69 -19.28 -7.39
CA ASP A 144 -15.86 -19.97 -8.38
C ASP A 144 -14.78 -19.06 -9.00
N HIS A 145 -14.88 -17.75 -8.80
CA HIS A 145 -13.97 -16.75 -9.36
C HIS A 145 -13.25 -15.90 -8.30
N VAL A 146 -13.57 -16.03 -7.00
CA VAL A 146 -12.96 -15.25 -5.91
C VAL A 146 -11.43 -15.24 -5.98
N GLY A 147 -10.83 -16.38 -6.33
CA GLY A 147 -9.38 -16.51 -6.47
C GLY A 147 -8.75 -15.67 -7.58
N ASN A 148 -9.52 -14.91 -8.38
CA ASN A 148 -8.99 -14.01 -9.40
C ASN A 148 -9.07 -12.53 -9.00
N TYR A 149 -9.50 -12.22 -7.77
CA TYR A 149 -9.72 -10.85 -7.29
C TYR A 149 -8.93 -10.54 -6.02
N SER A 150 -8.69 -9.25 -5.76
CA SER A 150 -8.17 -8.81 -4.46
C SER A 150 -9.14 -9.22 -3.35
N SER A 151 -8.61 -9.63 -2.18
CA SER A 151 -9.44 -10.06 -1.04
C SER A 151 -10.43 -8.98 -0.56
N ASN A 152 -10.04 -7.72 -0.71
CA ASN A 152 -10.90 -6.59 -0.39
C ASN A 152 -11.35 -5.85 -1.66
N ALA A 153 -12.57 -5.34 -1.60
CA ALA A 153 -13.07 -4.26 -2.43
C ALA A 153 -13.18 -2.97 -1.59
N ILE A 154 -13.30 -1.83 -2.26
CA ILE A 154 -13.53 -0.52 -1.65
C ILE A 154 -14.92 -0.03 -2.06
N GLN A 155 -15.79 0.22 -1.07
CA GLN A 155 -17.10 0.80 -1.28
C GLN A 155 -17.03 2.33 -1.38
N PHE A 156 -17.67 2.87 -2.42
CA PHE A 156 -17.81 4.30 -2.62
C PHE A 156 -19.17 4.81 -2.13
N ASP A 157 -19.28 6.12 -1.85
CA ASP A 157 -20.53 6.75 -1.40
C ASP A 157 -21.67 6.62 -2.42
N THR A 158 -21.32 6.38 -3.70
CA THR A 158 -22.27 6.07 -4.78
C THR A 158 -22.92 4.69 -4.66
N GLY A 159 -22.40 3.83 -3.77
CA GLY A 159 -22.76 2.41 -3.64
C GLY A 159 -21.97 1.49 -4.58
N GLU A 160 -21.09 2.03 -5.42
CA GLU A 160 -20.20 1.26 -6.29
C GLU A 160 -19.05 0.62 -5.48
N TYR A 161 -18.48 -0.44 -6.03
CA TYR A 161 -17.31 -1.11 -5.47
C TYR A 161 -16.14 -1.05 -6.45
N GLY A 162 -14.96 -0.71 -5.94
CA GLY A 162 -13.69 -0.81 -6.63
C GLY A 162 -12.91 -2.04 -6.18
N TYR A 163 -12.34 -2.82 -7.09
CA TYR A 163 -11.56 -4.03 -6.76
C TYR A 163 -10.52 -4.34 -7.83
N LEU A 164 -9.52 -5.15 -7.48
CA LEU A 164 -8.53 -5.67 -8.43
C LEU A 164 -8.97 -7.03 -8.97
N HIS A 165 -8.59 -7.31 -10.20
CA HIS A 165 -8.94 -8.53 -10.94
C HIS A 165 -7.79 -8.95 -11.87
N VAL A 166 -7.53 -10.25 -11.96
CA VAL A 166 -6.59 -10.87 -12.90
C VAL A 166 -7.20 -12.13 -13.52
N SER A 167 -7.10 -12.32 -14.84
CA SER A 167 -7.76 -13.44 -15.55
C SER A 167 -6.82 -14.57 -16.03
N ASP A 168 -5.59 -14.26 -16.40
CA ASP A 168 -4.57 -15.19 -16.90
C ASP A 168 -3.33 -15.31 -15.97
N TRP A 169 -3.40 -14.69 -14.80
CA TRP A 169 -2.34 -14.66 -13.78
C TRP A 169 -1.04 -13.97 -14.21
N THR A 170 -1.05 -13.12 -15.24
CA THR A 170 0.09 -12.24 -15.55
C THR A 170 -0.16 -10.82 -15.05
N LEU A 171 0.91 -10.14 -14.60
CA LEU A 171 0.77 -8.77 -14.09
C LEU A 171 0.28 -7.79 -15.17
N GLY A 172 0.66 -8.07 -16.42
CA GLY A 172 0.31 -7.25 -17.57
C GLY A 172 -1.19 -7.12 -17.79
N ILE A 173 -2.03 -8.03 -17.30
CA ILE A 173 -3.49 -7.94 -17.46
C ILE A 173 -4.21 -7.62 -16.14
N LEU A 174 -3.47 -7.31 -15.07
CA LEU A 174 -4.08 -6.89 -13.81
C LEU A 174 -4.90 -5.63 -14.07
N CYS A 175 -6.15 -5.66 -13.64
CA CYS A 175 -7.07 -4.56 -13.80
C CYS A 175 -7.61 -4.08 -12.47
N TYR A 176 -7.89 -2.78 -12.41
CA TYR A 176 -8.82 -2.20 -11.44
C TYR A 176 -10.17 -2.03 -12.11
N ALA A 177 -11.25 -2.46 -11.47
CA ALA A 177 -12.61 -2.27 -11.93
C ALA A 177 -13.40 -1.45 -10.92
N ARG A 178 -14.26 -0.54 -11.41
CA ARG A 178 -15.24 0.22 -10.61
C ARG A 178 -16.45 0.54 -11.47
N GLY A 179 -17.62 0.05 -11.07
CA GLY A 179 -18.84 0.17 -11.89
C GLY A 179 -18.61 -0.43 -13.27
N ASP A 180 -18.94 0.31 -14.33
CA ASP A 180 -18.71 -0.09 -15.73
C ASP A 180 -17.28 0.20 -16.23
N MET A 181 -16.42 0.80 -15.40
CA MET A 181 -15.06 1.17 -15.78
C MET A 181 -14.06 0.06 -15.44
N THR A 182 -13.10 -0.16 -16.34
CA THR A 182 -12.01 -1.11 -16.13
C THR A 182 -10.70 -0.51 -16.65
N TYR A 183 -9.68 -0.52 -15.80
CA TYR A 183 -8.37 0.08 -16.03
C TYR A 183 -7.29 -0.98 -15.99
N ARG A 184 -6.54 -1.12 -17.09
CA ARG A 184 -5.38 -2.02 -17.15
C ARG A 184 -4.17 -1.33 -16.51
N LEU A 185 -3.78 -1.81 -15.34
CA LEU A 185 -2.85 -1.10 -14.44
C LEU A 185 -1.41 -1.12 -14.96
N PHE A 186 -1.03 -2.17 -15.69
CA PHE A 186 0.28 -2.32 -16.31
C PHE A 186 0.15 -2.32 -17.84
N SER A 187 -0.09 -1.13 -18.40
CA SER A 187 -0.07 -0.88 -19.84
C SER A 187 1.19 -0.10 -20.24
N LYS A 188 1.66 -0.32 -21.48
CA LYS A 188 2.79 0.41 -22.09
C LYS A 188 2.29 1.61 -22.87
#